data_AF-A0A519JWA5-F1
#
_entry.id   AF-A0A519JWA5-F1
#
_cell.length_a   1.000
_cell.length_b   1.000
_cell.length_c   1.000
_cell.angle_alpha   90.00
_cell.angle_beta   90.00
_cell.angle_gamma   90.00
#
_symmetry.space_group_name_H-M   'P 1'
#
loop_
_entity.id
_entity.type
_entity.pdbx_description
1 polymer ?
#
loop_
_entity_poly.entity_id
_entity_poly.type
_entity_poly.pdbx_seq_one_letter_code
_entity_poly.pdbx_strand_id
1 'polypeptide(L)'
;MKKLLILCLCLLMVSCYEQQRNCADFKTGKFKFETEINGVKKTTVFERTDSLEIETFEGKTDTATVRWVNDCEYILQKKNPKSMAERKAISMRILTTSKNSYTFEYGVVG
;
A
#
# COMPACT_ATOMS: atom_id res chain seq x y z
N MET A 1 -25.49 -23.59 -37.02
CA MET A 1 -25.79 -22.29 -36.37
C MET A 1 -25.74 -22.34 -34.83
N LYS A 2 -26.24 -23.39 -34.15
CA LYS A 2 -26.13 -23.54 -32.67
C LYS A 2 -24.69 -23.50 -32.11
N LYS A 3 -23.69 -24.05 -32.82
CA LYS A 3 -22.28 -24.06 -32.36
C LYS A 3 -21.61 -22.67 -32.36
N LEU A 4 -22.02 -21.76 -33.25
CA LEU A 4 -21.52 -20.38 -33.27
C LEU A 4 -22.08 -19.55 -32.09
N LEU A 5 -23.31 -19.83 -31.68
CA LEU A 5 -23.95 -19.14 -30.54
C LEU A 5 -23.22 -19.44 -29.22
N ILE A 6 -22.77 -20.68 -29.05
CA ILE A 6 -22.01 -21.13 -27.88
C ILE A 6 -20.63 -20.46 -27.84
N LEU A 7 -19.97 -20.31 -29.00
CA LEU A 7 -18.68 -19.62 -29.09
C LEU A 7 -18.79 -18.13 -28.73
N CYS A 8 -19.88 -17.48 -29.15
CA CYS A 8 -20.16 -16.07 -28.82
C CYS A 8 -20.46 -15.87 -27.32
N LEU A 9 -21.10 -16.84 -26.68
CA LEU A 9 -21.38 -16.80 -25.23
C LEU A 9 -20.11 -16.95 -24.38
N CYS A 10 -19.12 -17.72 -24.84
CA CYS A 10 -17.82 -17.85 -24.15
C CYS A 10 -16.98 -16.56 -24.18
N LEU A 11 -17.13 -15.73 -25.22
CA LEU A 11 -16.39 -14.47 -25.36
C LEU A 11 -16.88 -13.36 -24.40
N LEU A 12 -18.08 -13.49 -23.83
CA LEU A 12 -18.61 -12.53 -22.85
C LEU A 12 -18.03 -12.72 -21.44
N MET A 13 -17.31 -13.83 -21.19
CA MET A 13 -16.76 -14.16 -19.88
C MET A 13 -15.31 -13.65 -19.67
N VAL A 14 -14.69 -13.07 -20.70
CA VAL A 14 -13.37 -12.39 -20.61
C VAL A 14 -13.55 -10.88 -20.42
N SER A 15 -14.31 -10.49 -19.40
CA SER A 15 -14.22 -9.12 -18.88
C SER A 15 -13.02 -9.07 -17.94
N CYS A 16 -11.87 -8.63 -18.44
CA CYS A 16 -10.74 -8.25 -17.59
C CYS A 16 -11.15 -6.99 -16.82
N TYR A 17 -11.33 -7.12 -15.52
CA TYR A 17 -11.52 -5.96 -14.65
C TYR A 17 -10.17 -5.25 -14.54
N GLU A 18 -10.00 -4.12 -15.25
CA GLU A 18 -8.81 -3.29 -15.06
C GLU A 18 -8.84 -2.70 -13.65
N GLN A 19 -7.92 -3.15 -12.80
CA GLN A 19 -7.70 -2.54 -11.50
C GLN A 19 -7.05 -1.18 -11.69
N GLN A 20 -7.77 -0.12 -11.28
CA GLN A 20 -7.25 1.23 -11.29
C GLN A 20 -5.99 1.32 -10.42
N ARG A 21 -4.89 1.83 -10.98
CA ARG A 21 -3.58 1.89 -10.35
C ARG A 21 -2.92 3.27 -10.54
N ASN A 22 -3.54 4.29 -9.96
CA ASN A 22 -3.05 5.67 -10.00
C ASN A 22 -2.18 5.97 -8.77
N CYS A 23 -1.03 5.30 -8.65
CA CYS A 23 -0.20 5.36 -7.44
C CYS A 23 0.40 6.75 -7.16
N ALA A 24 0.59 7.57 -8.21
CA ALA A 24 1.10 8.93 -8.08
C ALA A 24 0.25 9.79 -7.14
N ASP A 25 -1.07 9.59 -7.12
CA ASP A 25 -2.03 10.30 -6.27
C ASP A 25 -1.82 10.01 -4.76
N PHE A 26 -1.09 8.93 -4.45
CA PHE A 26 -0.85 8.45 -3.08
C PHE A 26 0.59 8.66 -2.62
N LYS A 27 1.40 9.43 -3.37
CA LYS A 27 2.79 9.72 -2.98
C LYS A 27 2.89 10.57 -1.72
N THR A 28 1.95 11.49 -1.56
CA THR A 28 1.88 12.40 -0.41
C THR A 28 0.46 12.46 0.12
N GLY A 29 0.31 12.68 1.42
CA GLY A 29 -1.02 12.84 2.02
C GLY A 29 -1.09 12.34 3.45
N LYS A 30 -2.31 12.38 3.99
CA LYS A 30 -2.64 11.85 5.31
C LYS A 30 -3.46 10.59 5.16
N PHE A 31 -2.99 9.52 5.77
CA PHE A 31 -3.56 8.20 5.63
C PHE A 31 -3.87 7.61 7.00
N LYS A 32 -4.88 6.74 7.01
CA LYS A 32 -5.27 5.96 8.18
C LYS A 32 -5.25 4.50 7.79
N PHE A 33 -4.58 3.69 8.58
CA PHE A 33 -4.54 2.25 8.43
C PHE A 33 -5.12 1.60 9.68
N GLU A 34 -6.12 0.74 9.50
CA GLU A 34 -6.72 -0.03 10.58
C GLU A 34 -6.35 -1.50 10.41
N THR A 35 -5.83 -2.10 11.46
CA THR A 35 -5.43 -3.51 11.49
C THR A 35 -5.93 -4.17 12.77
N GLU A 36 -6.28 -5.45 12.72
CA GLU A 36 -6.70 -6.21 13.90
C GLU A 36 -5.52 -7.04 14.42
N ILE A 37 -5.09 -6.77 15.65
CA ILE A 37 -4.02 -7.48 16.31
C ILE A 37 -4.60 -8.12 17.57
N ASN A 38 -4.58 -9.45 17.66
CA ASN A 38 -5.14 -10.22 18.77
C ASN A 38 -6.61 -9.90 19.07
N GLY A 39 -7.45 -9.71 18.04
CA GLY A 39 -8.86 -9.36 18.19
C GLY A 39 -9.13 -7.90 18.55
N VAL A 40 -8.08 -7.07 18.68
CA VAL A 40 -8.20 -5.64 18.98
C VAL A 40 -7.89 -4.82 17.73
N LYS A 41 -8.84 -3.99 17.31
CA LYS A 41 -8.64 -3.02 16.23
C LYS A 41 -7.62 -1.97 16.68
N LYS A 42 -6.53 -1.87 15.93
CA LYS A 42 -5.49 -0.86 16.07
C LYS A 42 -5.54 0.08 14.88
N THR A 43 -5.32 1.35 15.14
CA THR A 43 -5.29 2.40 14.12
C THR A 43 -3.92 3.03 14.11
N THR A 44 -3.33 3.12 12.93
CA THR A 44 -2.16 3.95 12.63
C THR A 44 -2.61 5.13 11.78
N VAL A 45 -2.16 6.33 12.14
CA VAL A 45 -2.31 7.51 11.29
C VAL A 45 -0.94 7.94 10.85
N PHE A 46 -0.73 8.18 9.56
CA PHE A 46 0.55 8.63 9.06
C PHE A 46 0.40 9.73 8.01
N GLU A 47 1.32 10.69 8.05
CA GLU A 47 1.45 11.75 7.07
C GLU A 47 2.71 11.50 6.25
N ARG A 48 2.54 11.37 4.93
CA ARG A 48 3.62 11.12 3.98
C ARG A 48 3.88 12.37 3.15
N THR A 49 5.16 12.71 3.04
CA THR A 49 5.72 13.74 2.16
C THR A 49 6.65 13.06 1.14
N ASP A 50 7.31 13.84 0.28
CA ASP A 50 8.20 13.30 -0.75
C ASP A 50 9.36 12.45 -0.20
N SER A 51 9.82 12.75 1.02
CA SER A 51 11.01 12.12 1.61
C SER A 51 10.83 11.59 3.04
N LEU A 52 9.71 11.91 3.70
CA LEU A 52 9.46 11.53 5.09
C LEU A 52 8.03 11.00 5.27
N GLU A 53 7.91 10.05 6.19
CA GLU A 53 6.63 9.57 6.71
C GLU A 53 6.65 9.72 8.24
N ILE A 54 5.65 10.43 8.76
CA ILE A 54 5.45 10.63 10.19
C ILE A 54 4.25 9.79 10.59
N GLU A 55 4.49 8.68 11.28
CA GLU A 55 3.46 7.75 11.71
C GLU A 55 3.16 7.89 13.20
N THR A 56 1.91 7.70 13.58
CA THR A 56 1.46 7.66 14.97
C THR A 56 0.67 6.38 15.20
N PHE A 57 1.21 5.52 16.07
CA PHE A 57 0.63 4.24 16.46
C PHE A 57 0.52 4.18 17.99
N GLU A 58 -0.68 3.96 18.52
CA GLU A 58 -0.94 3.89 19.97
C GLU A 58 -0.39 5.09 20.77
N GLY A 59 -0.47 6.30 20.20
CA GLY A 59 0.03 7.53 20.82
C GLY A 59 1.55 7.72 20.76
N LYS A 60 2.28 6.79 20.14
CA LYS A 60 3.71 6.94 19.86
C LYS A 60 3.90 7.42 18.43
N THR A 61 4.62 8.52 18.28
CA THR A 61 4.97 9.08 16.97
C THR A 61 6.40 8.70 16.62
N ASP A 62 6.58 8.12 15.43
CA ASP A 62 7.86 7.77 14.84
C ASP A 62 8.01 8.48 13.48
N THR A 63 9.25 8.58 12.99
CA THR A 63 9.55 9.17 11.69
C THR A 63 10.41 8.21 10.88
N ALA A 64 9.99 7.95 9.65
CA ALA A 64 10.72 7.18 8.66
C ALA A 64 11.09 8.06 7.46
N THR A 65 12.20 7.73 6.81
CA THR A 65 12.53 8.26 5.48
C THR A 65 11.84 7.41 4.42
N VAL A 66 11.30 8.08 3.42
CA VAL A 66 10.63 7.48 2.26
C VAL A 66 11.56 7.58 1.07
N ARG A 67 11.82 6.45 0.41
CA ARG A 67 12.55 6.41 -0.86
C ARG A 67 11.74 5.69 -1.92
N TRP A 68 11.23 6.44 -2.89
CA TRP A 68 10.48 5.88 -4.02
C TRP A 68 11.42 5.11 -4.96
N VAL A 69 10.99 3.90 -5.33
CA VAL A 69 11.61 3.06 -6.36
C VAL A 69 10.94 3.32 -7.70
N ASN A 70 9.61 3.48 -7.69
CA ASN A 70 8.77 3.90 -8.81
C ASN A 70 7.49 4.54 -8.26
N ASP A 71 6.46 4.79 -9.07
CA ASP A 71 5.24 5.45 -8.58
C ASP A 71 4.43 4.62 -7.59
N CYS A 72 4.54 3.28 -7.62
CA CYS A 72 3.78 2.36 -6.78
C CYS A 72 4.60 1.68 -5.68
N GLU A 73 5.92 1.83 -5.68
CA GLU A 73 6.81 1.13 -4.75
C GLU A 73 7.78 2.10 -4.09
N TYR A 74 7.90 2.00 -2.77
CA TYR A 74 8.78 2.83 -1.96
C TYR A 74 9.32 2.03 -0.78
N ILE A 75 10.44 2.50 -0.25
CA ILE A 75 11.12 1.89 0.87
C ILE A 75 11.06 2.85 2.06
N LEU A 76 10.61 2.33 3.19
CA LEU A 76 10.59 3.00 4.48
C LEU A 76 11.79 2.56 5.31
N GLN A 77 12.45 3.53 5.93
CA GLN A 77 13.53 3.27 6.89
C GLN A 77 13.38 4.19 8.08
N LYS A 78 13.36 3.66 9.30
CA LYS A 78 13.26 4.48 10.51
C LYS A 78 14.43 5.46 10.59
N LYS A 79 14.14 6.74 10.83
CA LYS A 79 15.15 7.80 10.94
C LYS A 79 16.03 7.61 12.18
N ASN A 80 15.43 7.19 13.29
CA ASN A 80 16.11 6.98 14.57
C ASN A 80 15.81 5.57 15.14
N PRO A 81 16.38 4.50 14.55
CA PRO A 81 16.10 3.13 14.99
C PRO A 81 16.76 2.87 16.35
N LYS A 82 16.00 2.30 17.29
CA LYS A 82 16.48 1.97 18.65
C LYS A 82 17.00 0.54 18.77
N SER A 83 16.69 -0.31 17.80
CA SER A 83 17.09 -1.71 17.76
C SER A 83 17.57 -2.14 16.37
N MET A 84 18.28 -3.26 16.29
CA MET A 84 18.70 -3.84 14.99
C MET A 84 17.50 -4.30 14.16
N ALA A 85 16.40 -4.70 14.80
CA ALA A 85 15.16 -5.03 14.10
C ALA A 85 14.55 -3.80 13.41
N GLU A 86 14.56 -2.65 14.08
CA GLU A 86 14.06 -1.37 13.54
C GLU A 86 14.93 -0.77 12.42
N ARG A 87 16.21 -1.17 12.34
CA ARG A 87 17.10 -0.73 11.26
C ARG A 87 16.71 -1.33 9.91
N LYS A 88 15.99 -2.45 9.90
CA LYS A 88 15.62 -3.11 8.66
C LYS A 88 14.64 -2.22 7.88
N ALA A 89 14.94 -2.00 6.62
CA ALA A 89 14.05 -1.24 5.75
C ALA A 89 12.82 -2.08 5.39
N ILE A 90 11.69 -1.43 5.15
CA ILE A 90 10.44 -2.06 4.76
C ILE A 90 10.13 -1.59 3.34
N SER A 91 10.02 -2.53 2.40
CA SER A 91 9.48 -2.23 1.06
C SER A 91 7.96 -2.23 1.14
N MET A 92 7.36 -1.22 0.55
CA MET A 92 5.93 -1.01 0.46
C MET A 92 5.52 -0.94 -1.01
N ARG A 93 4.51 -1.70 -1.40
CA ARG A 93 4.00 -1.69 -2.78
C ARG A 93 2.50 -1.49 -2.81
N ILE A 94 2.06 -0.46 -3.52
CA ILE A 94 0.66 -0.18 -3.83
C ILE A 94 0.21 -1.16 -4.92
N LEU A 95 -0.82 -1.94 -4.61
CA LEU A 95 -1.40 -2.96 -5.49
C LEU A 95 -2.57 -2.40 -6.30
N THR A 96 -3.50 -1.74 -5.62
CA THR A 96 -4.72 -1.21 -6.23
C THR A 96 -5.08 0.13 -5.62
N THR A 97 -5.72 0.98 -6.41
CA THR A 97 -6.19 2.30 -5.98
C THR A 97 -7.68 2.45 -6.22
N SER A 98 -8.32 3.22 -5.35
CA SER A 98 -9.69 3.72 -5.43
C SER A 98 -9.67 5.22 -5.18
N LYS A 99 -10.80 5.92 -5.34
CA LYS A 99 -10.88 7.38 -5.22
C LYS A 99 -10.15 7.98 -4.00
N ASN A 100 -10.29 7.35 -2.82
CA ASN A 100 -9.71 7.84 -1.55
C ASN A 100 -8.96 6.76 -0.77
N SER A 101 -8.63 5.62 -1.38
CA SER A 101 -8.00 4.50 -0.68
C SER A 101 -7.14 3.68 -1.62
N TYR A 102 -6.20 2.92 -1.05
CA TYR A 102 -5.39 1.99 -1.80
C TYR A 102 -5.14 0.73 -0.96
N THR A 103 -4.88 -0.37 -1.64
CA THR A 103 -4.36 -1.59 -1.02
C THR A 103 -2.87 -1.66 -1.24
N PHE A 104 -2.16 -2.21 -0.26
CA PHE A 104 -0.72 -2.35 -0.34
C PHE A 104 -0.27 -3.67 0.25
N GLU A 105 0.91 -4.10 -0.17
CA GLU A 105 1.68 -5.14 0.48
C GLU A 105 2.97 -4.54 1.04
N TYR A 106 3.52 -5.18 2.07
CA TYR A 106 4.76 -4.76 2.69
C TYR A 106 5.65 -5.95 3.02
N GLY A 107 6.97 -5.73 3.03
CA GLY A 107 7.95 -6.76 3.32
C GLY A 107 9.26 -6.17 3.82
N VAL A 108 9.98 -6.93 4.63
CA VAL A 108 11.31 -6.52 5.11
C VAL A 108 12.32 -6.68 3.97
N VAL A 109 13.10 -5.63 3.71
CA VAL A 109 14.23 -5.67 2.78
C VAL A 109 15.38 -6.40 3.47
N GLY A 110 15.75 -7.57 2.96
CA GLY A 110 16.78 -8.44 3.54
C GLY A 110 17.15 -9.58 2.62
#